data_AF-A0A919FCY7-F1
#
_entry.id   AF-A0A919FCY7-F1
#
_cell.length_a   1.000
_cell.length_b   1.000
_cell.length_c   1.000
_cell.angle_alpha   90.00
_cell.angle_beta   90.00
_cell.angle_gamma   90.00
#
_symmetry.space_group_name_H-M   'P 1'
#
loop_
_entity.id
_entity.type
_entity.pdbx_description
1 polymer ?
#
loop_
_entity_poly.entity_id
_entity_poly.type
_entity_poly.pdbx_seq_one_letter_code
_entity_poly.pdbx_strand_id
1 'polypeptide(L)'
;MTDFKPGWYAVKRQQDGTVEAWYFQAQDRVTSTALVLPNGDQILYFRPSAQRPFLSKAWSPAYEWMPAAPPGDHWDNDKYGAVADGKTELPGNFSRSQRKPSARELSQRAGKACTASVDGLSCTREIHVGIFFDGTNNNMERDKPLKGHSNIASLYDAHRDDKVEYFAYYVPGVGTKFEDIGELSEDATGKSMARGGEDRIHWALTRLYNAVNTSVNGFDLLDEKETKDLVTSTLFGLRTWYRLGDDKMQSIFRGLDARLLEKLANKRPTITRLHLSVFGFSRGAAQARTFCNWVSLATRGKVGTAELNLRFLGIYDTVASVLLADSSPIGSGLFDWANKTMRIPPVENAVHYAAGHEIRRSFPLSTVRAGGTWPARTKEYVYPGAHSDIGGGYSPGDQGKARAGRSSLMSQIPLNDMYFEASNGGGRIQLSIATPKVVKRPRRPDLSSFTAKWSCPWPMAA
;
A
#
# COMPACT_ATOMS: atom_id res chain seq x y z
N MET A 1 -29.80 27.11 -9.38
CA MET A 1 -28.98 28.36 -9.30
C MET A 1 -29.08 29.06 -10.64
N THR A 2 -29.18 30.39 -10.67
CA THR A 2 -29.27 31.15 -11.94
C THR A 2 -27.91 31.38 -12.60
N ASP A 3 -26.82 31.40 -11.83
CA ASP A 3 -25.48 31.70 -12.35
C ASP A 3 -24.49 30.53 -12.17
N PHE A 4 -23.70 30.30 -13.21
CA PHE A 4 -22.61 29.32 -13.22
C PHE A 4 -21.48 29.71 -12.26
N LYS A 5 -20.86 28.72 -11.62
CA LYS A 5 -19.64 28.86 -10.82
C LYS A 5 -18.68 27.70 -11.16
N PRO A 6 -17.38 27.93 -11.32
CA PRO A 6 -16.43 26.82 -11.37
C PRO A 6 -16.51 25.96 -10.11
N GLY A 7 -16.39 24.64 -10.26
CA GLY A 7 -16.42 23.70 -9.13
C GLY A 7 -17.19 22.42 -9.39
N TRP A 8 -17.44 21.66 -8.32
CA TRP A 8 -18.17 20.41 -8.35
C TRP A 8 -19.68 20.63 -8.42
N TYR A 9 -20.34 19.86 -9.27
CA TYR A 9 -21.80 19.81 -9.38
C TYR A 9 -22.28 18.37 -9.31
N ALA A 10 -23.29 18.10 -8.49
CA ALA A 10 -24.06 16.86 -8.59
C ALA A 10 -24.96 16.93 -9.83
N VAL A 11 -24.69 16.05 -10.79
CA VAL A 11 -25.37 16.01 -12.10
C VAL A 11 -26.44 14.92 -12.17
N LYS A 12 -26.31 13.87 -11.35
CA LYS A 12 -27.29 12.78 -11.26
C LYS A 12 -27.23 12.13 -9.87
N ARG A 13 -28.39 11.88 -9.27
CA ARG A 13 -28.55 11.08 -8.06
C ARG A 13 -29.24 9.77 -8.41
N GLN A 14 -28.66 8.65 -8.01
CA GLN A 14 -29.18 7.32 -8.25
C GLN A 14 -30.08 6.89 -7.08
N GLN A 15 -30.94 5.89 -7.32
CA GLN A 15 -31.88 5.38 -6.30
C GLN A 15 -31.17 4.75 -5.09
N ASP A 16 -29.98 4.21 -5.29
CA ASP A 16 -29.14 3.63 -4.23
C ASP A 16 -28.46 4.69 -3.35
N GLY A 17 -28.63 5.98 -3.65
CA GLY A 17 -27.98 7.11 -2.97
C GLY A 17 -26.64 7.54 -3.59
N THR A 18 -26.15 6.84 -4.63
CA THR A 18 -24.93 7.21 -5.34
C THR A 18 -25.13 8.53 -6.09
N VAL A 19 -24.14 9.43 -6.01
CA VAL A 19 -24.15 10.73 -6.68
C VAL A 19 -23.08 10.76 -7.76
N GLU A 20 -23.48 11.01 -9.00
CA GLU A 20 -22.55 11.38 -10.07
C GLU A 20 -22.30 12.88 -10.00
N ALA A 21 -21.03 13.26 -9.84
CA ALA A 21 -20.60 14.64 -9.72
C ALA A 21 -19.53 14.98 -10.77
N TRP A 22 -19.63 16.16 -11.38
CA TRP A 22 -18.70 16.65 -12.39
C TRP A 22 -18.05 17.96 -11.93
N TYR A 23 -16.73 18.09 -12.12
CA TYR A 23 -16.02 19.34 -11.90
C TYR A 23 -16.03 20.17 -13.19
N PHE A 24 -16.76 21.28 -13.17
CA PHE A 24 -16.80 22.25 -14.25
C PHE A 24 -15.73 23.32 -14.04
N GLN A 25 -14.76 23.37 -14.95
CA GLN A 25 -13.77 24.46 -15.00
C GLN A 25 -14.32 25.69 -15.75
N ALA A 26 -15.25 25.48 -16.68
CA ALA A 26 -16.01 26.51 -17.39
C ALA A 26 -17.42 25.98 -17.70
N GLN A 27 -18.33 26.85 -18.17
CA GLN A 27 -19.73 26.48 -18.46
C GLN A 27 -19.89 25.29 -19.40
N ASP A 28 -18.91 25.02 -20.27
CA ASP A 28 -18.93 23.95 -21.26
C ASP A 28 -17.79 22.94 -21.10
N ARG A 29 -17.01 23.05 -20.01
CA ARG A 29 -15.74 22.32 -19.84
C ARG A 29 -15.69 21.60 -18.50
N VAL A 30 -15.77 20.27 -18.56
CA VAL A 30 -15.61 19.36 -17.43
C VAL A 30 -14.22 18.72 -17.46
N THR A 31 -13.46 18.87 -16.38
CA THR A 31 -12.07 18.36 -16.28
C THR A 31 -11.95 17.15 -15.36
N SER A 32 -12.94 16.85 -14.53
CA SER A 32 -12.93 15.69 -13.65
C SER A 32 -14.34 15.21 -13.36
N THR A 33 -14.47 13.92 -13.07
CA THR A 33 -15.74 13.29 -12.71
C THR A 33 -15.55 12.38 -11.51
N ALA A 34 -16.57 12.33 -10.64
CA ALA A 34 -16.57 11.57 -9.42
C ALA A 34 -17.89 10.79 -9.27
N LEU A 35 -17.81 9.58 -8.72
CA LEU A 35 -18.95 8.91 -8.10
C LEU A 35 -18.76 9.02 -6.59
N VAL A 36 -19.75 9.60 -5.91
CA VAL A 36 -19.82 9.63 -4.45
C VAL A 36 -20.80 8.57 -4.01
N LEU A 37 -20.30 7.55 -3.32
CA LEU A 37 -21.11 6.44 -2.82
C LEU A 37 -21.93 6.88 -1.60
N PRO A 38 -23.01 6.15 -1.24
CA PRO A 38 -23.86 6.49 -0.10
C PRO A 38 -23.11 6.60 1.24
N ASN A 39 -21.99 5.89 1.37
CA ASN A 39 -21.13 5.91 2.57
C ASN A 39 -20.10 7.06 2.59
N GLY A 40 -20.12 7.91 1.56
CA GLY A 40 -19.22 9.05 1.38
C GLY A 40 -17.90 8.74 0.70
N ASP A 41 -17.63 7.47 0.34
CA ASP A 41 -16.44 7.10 -0.42
C ASP A 41 -16.51 7.68 -1.85
N GLN A 42 -15.37 8.07 -2.39
CA GLN A 42 -15.30 8.75 -3.68
C GLN A 42 -14.46 7.95 -4.67
N ILE A 43 -14.97 7.82 -5.89
CA ILE A 43 -14.29 7.20 -7.03
C ILE A 43 -14.09 8.29 -8.08
N LEU A 44 -12.84 8.65 -8.32
CA LEU A 44 -12.44 9.64 -9.31
C LEU A 44 -12.10 8.95 -10.62
N TYR A 45 -12.66 9.44 -11.71
CA TYR A 45 -12.36 8.92 -13.04
C TYR A 45 -12.43 10.04 -14.06
N PHE A 46 -11.86 9.75 -15.22
CA PHE A 46 -11.77 10.69 -16.31
C PHE A 46 -12.53 10.12 -17.52
N ARG A 47 -13.38 10.95 -18.14
CA ARG A 47 -14.13 10.62 -19.37
C ARG A 47 -13.68 11.50 -20.54
N PRO A 48 -12.42 11.42 -21.00
CA PRO A 48 -12.00 12.20 -22.17
C PRO A 48 -12.56 11.59 -23.46
N SER A 49 -12.61 12.41 -24.50
CA SER A 49 -12.58 11.91 -25.88
C SER A 49 -11.14 11.80 -26.36
N ALA A 50 -10.89 11.05 -27.43
CA ALA A 50 -9.56 10.84 -27.99
C ALA A 50 -8.80 12.13 -28.39
N GLN A 51 -9.49 13.29 -28.44
CA GLN A 51 -8.95 14.55 -28.98
C GLN A 51 -8.91 15.70 -27.95
N ARG A 52 -9.48 15.56 -26.76
CA ARG A 52 -9.58 16.68 -25.79
C ARG A 52 -9.27 16.22 -24.36
N PRO A 53 -8.43 16.96 -23.60
CA PRO A 53 -8.16 16.70 -22.18
C PRO A 53 -9.31 17.18 -21.28
N PHE A 54 -10.52 17.28 -21.81
CA PHE A 54 -11.72 17.69 -21.10
C PHE A 54 -12.95 17.14 -21.81
N LEU A 55 -14.03 16.99 -21.06
CA LEU A 55 -15.34 16.64 -21.58
C LEU A 55 -16.11 17.94 -21.91
N SER A 56 -16.53 18.09 -23.16
CA SER A 56 -17.33 19.24 -23.61
C SER A 56 -18.80 18.96 -23.29
N LYS A 57 -19.26 19.48 -22.15
CA LYS A 57 -20.64 19.34 -21.65
C LYS A 57 -21.10 20.68 -21.13
N ALA A 58 -22.24 21.14 -21.63
CA ALA A 58 -22.88 22.35 -21.14
C ALA A 58 -23.40 22.14 -19.72
N TRP A 59 -23.10 23.09 -18.84
CA TRP A 59 -23.68 23.23 -17.53
C TRP A 59 -25.19 23.47 -17.65
N SER A 60 -25.94 22.93 -16.70
CA SER A 60 -27.38 23.11 -16.57
C SER A 60 -27.71 23.76 -15.22
N PRO A 61 -28.65 24.72 -15.17
CA PRO A 61 -29.11 25.31 -13.89
C PRO A 61 -29.81 24.29 -12.97
N ALA A 62 -30.17 23.12 -13.50
CA ALA A 62 -30.69 21.99 -12.73
C ALA A 62 -29.61 21.22 -11.96
N TYR A 63 -28.32 21.42 -12.29
CA TYR A 63 -27.23 20.81 -11.54
C TYR A 63 -27.06 21.49 -10.19
N GLU A 64 -26.85 20.67 -9.16
CA GLU A 64 -26.70 21.12 -7.79
C GLU A 64 -25.22 21.39 -7.52
N TRP A 65 -24.85 22.65 -7.30
CA TRP A 65 -23.48 23.01 -6.93
C TRP A 65 -23.16 22.40 -5.58
N MET A 66 -22.05 21.68 -5.53
CA MET A 66 -21.54 21.09 -4.31
C MET A 66 -20.56 22.09 -3.69
N PRO A 67 -20.63 22.33 -2.37
CA PRO A 67 -19.68 23.17 -1.67
C PRO A 67 -18.26 22.82 -2.06
N ALA A 68 -17.50 23.84 -2.48
CA ALA A 68 -16.07 23.70 -2.68
C ALA A 68 -15.43 23.24 -1.37
N ALA A 69 -14.29 22.60 -1.53
CA ALA A 69 -13.42 22.21 -0.44
C ALA A 69 -13.15 23.47 0.43
N PRO A 70 -13.25 23.42 1.77
CA PRO A 70 -12.94 24.58 2.60
C PRO A 70 -11.53 25.10 2.26
N PRO A 71 -11.27 26.42 2.30
CA PRO A 71 -9.92 26.95 2.13
C PRO A 71 -8.93 26.23 3.06
N GLY A 72 -7.94 25.54 2.49
CA GLY A 72 -7.03 24.66 3.23
C GLY A 72 -7.21 23.15 2.96
N ASP A 73 -8.27 22.76 2.26
CA ASP A 73 -8.45 21.41 1.72
C ASP A 73 -7.45 21.15 0.59
N HIS A 74 -6.75 20.02 0.66
CA HIS A 74 -5.57 19.72 -0.15
C HIS A 74 -5.84 19.58 -1.66
N TRP A 75 -7.12 19.47 -2.06
CA TRP A 75 -7.53 19.33 -3.47
C TRP A 75 -7.79 20.66 -4.19
N ASP A 76 -8.07 21.76 -3.47
CA ASP A 76 -8.25 23.11 -4.05
C ASP A 76 -7.05 24.02 -3.79
N ASN A 77 -5.92 23.42 -3.41
CA ASN A 77 -4.67 24.13 -3.19
C ASN A 77 -3.65 23.66 -4.23
N ASP A 78 -3.03 24.63 -4.90
CA ASP A 78 -1.76 24.59 -5.62
C ASP A 78 -0.55 24.07 -4.80
N LYS A 79 -0.83 23.51 -3.62
CA LYS A 79 0.11 23.16 -2.56
C LYS A 79 0.43 21.67 -2.59
N TYR A 80 1.42 21.34 -3.39
CA TYR A 80 2.43 20.35 -3.00
C TYR A 80 3.21 20.82 -1.74
N GLY A 81 2.52 21.18 -0.64
CA GLY A 81 3.12 21.51 0.65
C GLY A 81 3.27 22.99 1.02
N ALA A 82 2.45 23.94 0.55
CA ALA A 82 2.67 25.31 1.01
C ALA A 82 2.30 25.56 2.48
N VAL A 83 3.24 26.18 3.19
CA VAL A 83 3.03 26.88 4.47
C VAL A 83 1.87 27.89 4.37
N ALA A 84 1.41 28.38 5.53
CA ALA A 84 0.25 29.27 5.67
C ALA A 84 0.31 30.56 4.83
N ASP A 85 1.48 30.90 4.27
CA ASP A 85 1.72 32.07 3.40
C ASP A 85 1.51 31.81 1.89
N GLY A 86 1.14 30.59 1.48
CA GLY A 86 0.85 30.26 0.08
C GLY A 86 2.06 29.89 -0.78
N LYS A 87 3.26 29.67 -0.20
CA LYS A 87 4.43 29.18 -0.94
C LYS A 87 4.63 27.67 -0.81
N THR A 88 4.47 26.91 -1.90
CA THR A 88 4.68 25.46 -1.94
C THR A 88 6.02 25.10 -1.29
N GLU A 89 6.04 24.31 -0.21
CA GLU A 89 7.28 23.64 0.23
C GLU A 89 7.64 22.65 -0.87
N LEU A 90 8.40 23.14 -1.84
CA LEU A 90 9.29 22.25 -2.58
C LEU A 90 10.07 21.49 -1.51
N PRO A 91 10.21 20.15 -1.61
CA PRO A 91 11.16 19.44 -0.77
C PRO A 91 12.46 20.23 -0.87
N GLY A 92 12.95 20.75 0.26
CA GLY A 92 14.08 21.67 0.23
C GLY A 92 15.25 21.04 -0.52
N ASN A 93 16.22 21.87 -0.94
CA ASN A 93 17.41 21.44 -1.71
C ASN A 93 18.35 20.51 -0.90
N PHE A 94 17.84 19.37 -0.49
CA PHE A 94 18.52 18.32 0.24
C PHE A 94 17.94 16.99 -0.24
N SER A 95 18.81 16.05 -0.57
CA SER A 95 18.38 14.68 -0.79
C SER A 95 17.61 14.21 0.45
N ARG A 96 16.47 13.53 0.31
CA ARG A 96 15.74 12.98 1.48
C ARG A 96 16.62 12.05 2.33
N SER A 97 17.67 11.47 1.74
CA SER A 97 18.74 10.73 2.43
C SER A 97 19.58 11.58 3.40
N GLN A 98 19.66 12.88 3.17
CA GLN A 98 20.42 13.86 3.96
C GLN A 98 19.55 14.65 4.94
N ARG A 99 18.21 14.46 4.91
CA ARG A 99 17.30 15.13 5.83
C ARG A 99 17.55 14.63 7.25
N LYS A 100 17.88 15.55 8.16
CA LYS A 100 17.97 15.25 9.60
C LYS A 100 16.56 14.89 10.12
N PRO A 101 16.36 13.70 10.73
CA PRO A 101 15.08 13.36 11.34
C PRO A 101 14.75 14.35 12.47
N SER A 102 13.47 14.71 12.60
CA SER A 102 12.99 15.57 13.68
C SER A 102 13.18 14.90 15.05
N ALA A 103 13.18 15.68 16.14
CA ALA A 103 13.27 15.13 17.50
C ALA A 103 12.15 14.12 17.80
N ARG A 104 10.95 14.32 17.24
CA ARG A 104 9.84 13.37 17.32
C ARG A 104 10.13 12.07 16.57
N GLU A 105 10.68 12.14 15.36
CA GLU A 105 11.09 10.96 14.59
C GLU A 105 12.27 10.24 15.25
N LEU A 106 13.25 10.97 15.79
CA LEU A 106 14.36 10.41 16.56
C LEU A 106 13.85 9.74 17.85
N SER A 107 12.91 10.35 18.56
CA SER A 107 12.29 9.77 19.75
C SER A 107 11.44 8.55 19.42
N GLN A 108 10.68 8.57 18.31
CA GLN A 108 9.94 7.41 17.82
C GLN A 108 10.88 6.28 17.37
N ARG A 109 12.04 6.60 16.79
CA ARG A 109 13.08 5.63 16.46
C ARG A 109 13.77 5.09 17.72
N ALA A 110 14.12 5.96 18.67
CA ALA A 110 14.86 5.61 19.90
C ALA A 110 14.02 4.85 20.92
N GLY A 111 12.76 5.26 21.15
CA GLY A 111 11.82 4.55 22.02
C GLY A 111 11.41 3.16 21.50
N LYS A 112 11.81 2.82 20.28
CA LYS A 112 11.55 1.53 19.61
C LYS A 112 12.85 0.77 19.24
N ALA A 113 14.02 1.33 19.60
CA ALA A 113 15.37 0.81 19.34
C ALA A 113 15.97 0.03 20.52
N CYS A 114 15.19 -0.25 21.58
CA CYS A 114 15.58 -1.30 22.52
C CYS A 114 15.48 -2.66 21.81
N THR A 115 16.49 -2.99 21.02
CA THR A 115 16.93 -4.37 20.90
C THR A 115 17.32 -4.77 22.31
N ALA A 116 16.43 -5.47 23.00
CA ALA A 116 16.82 -6.16 24.22
C ALA A 116 18.03 -7.02 23.85
N SER A 117 19.15 -6.70 24.47
CA SER A 117 20.35 -7.52 24.42
C SER A 117 19.94 -8.95 24.77
N VAL A 118 20.30 -9.87 23.88
CA VAL A 118 20.21 -11.31 24.10
C VAL A 118 20.96 -11.62 25.40
N ASP A 119 20.22 -11.95 26.46
CA ASP A 119 20.67 -12.79 27.60
C ASP A 119 19.54 -13.04 28.62
N GLY A 120 18.34 -13.36 28.14
CA GLY A 120 17.25 -13.82 29.01
C GLY A 120 16.15 -14.52 28.24
N LEU A 121 15.67 -15.66 28.74
CA LEU A 121 14.42 -16.28 28.33
C LEU A 121 13.27 -15.30 28.58
N SER A 122 13.00 -14.41 27.62
CA SER A 122 11.86 -13.52 27.71
C SER A 122 10.59 -14.36 27.69
N CYS A 123 9.79 -14.27 28.75
CA CYS A 123 8.50 -14.95 28.83
C CYS A 123 7.51 -14.46 27.76
N THR A 124 7.77 -13.29 27.17
CA THR A 124 6.92 -12.64 26.17
C THR A 124 7.70 -12.19 24.94
N ARG A 125 7.01 -12.05 23.81
CA ARG A 125 7.56 -11.54 22.55
C ARG A 125 6.49 -10.76 21.80
N GLU A 126 6.90 -9.71 21.10
CA GLU A 126 6.07 -9.04 20.09
C GLU A 126 6.58 -9.40 18.70
N ILE A 127 5.68 -9.53 17.74
CA ILE A 127 6.02 -9.85 16.35
C ILE A 127 5.57 -8.75 15.39
N HIS A 128 6.25 -8.65 14.26
CA HIS A 128 5.99 -7.70 13.18
C HIS A 128 5.67 -8.45 11.89
N VAL A 129 4.48 -8.20 11.34
CA VAL A 129 4.00 -8.87 10.14
C VAL A 129 3.78 -7.85 9.03
N GLY A 130 4.48 -8.04 7.91
CA GLY A 130 4.33 -7.27 6.68
C GLY A 130 3.54 -8.07 5.64
N ILE A 131 2.45 -7.50 5.11
CA ILE A 131 1.65 -8.08 4.02
C ILE A 131 1.75 -7.18 2.80
N PHE A 132 2.10 -7.73 1.63
CA PHE A 132 2.46 -6.97 0.43
C PHE A 132 1.61 -7.42 -0.78
N PHE A 133 0.52 -6.71 -1.06
CA PHE A 133 -0.40 -7.00 -2.16
C PHE A 133 0.01 -6.31 -3.46
N ASP A 134 0.52 -7.08 -4.44
CA ASP A 134 0.98 -6.49 -5.69
C ASP A 134 -0.16 -6.10 -6.65
N GLY A 135 0.16 -5.24 -7.62
CA GLY A 135 -0.78 -4.69 -8.58
C GLY A 135 -1.29 -5.69 -9.62
N THR A 136 -2.37 -5.33 -10.32
CA THR A 136 -2.91 -6.15 -11.41
C THR A 136 -1.81 -6.52 -12.40
N ASN A 137 -1.70 -7.80 -12.76
CA ASN A 137 -0.69 -8.28 -13.70
C ASN A 137 0.75 -8.05 -13.22
N ASN A 138 1.03 -7.83 -11.93
CA ASN A 138 2.38 -7.78 -11.38
C ASN A 138 2.74 -9.08 -10.64
N ASN A 139 3.92 -9.62 -10.91
CA ASN A 139 4.43 -10.83 -10.29
C ASN A 139 5.94 -10.72 -10.11
N MET A 140 6.38 -10.69 -8.84
CA MET A 140 7.78 -10.53 -8.47
C MET A 140 8.73 -11.50 -9.18
N GLU A 141 8.43 -12.80 -9.22
CA GLU A 141 9.30 -13.81 -9.82
C GLU A 141 9.47 -13.59 -11.34
N ARG A 142 8.37 -13.23 -12.01
CA ARG A 142 8.35 -12.96 -13.45
C ARG A 142 8.99 -11.62 -13.81
N ASP A 143 8.76 -10.59 -13.00
CA ASP A 143 9.03 -9.19 -13.37
C ASP A 143 10.41 -8.71 -12.85
N LYS A 144 10.98 -9.33 -11.81
CA LYS A 144 12.31 -8.99 -11.29
C LYS A 144 13.43 -9.17 -12.32
N PRO A 145 13.51 -10.28 -13.08
CA PRO A 145 14.54 -10.47 -14.12
C PRO A 145 14.55 -9.35 -15.17
N LEU A 146 13.38 -8.79 -15.47
CA LEU A 146 13.20 -7.68 -16.42
C LEU A 146 13.48 -6.30 -15.79
N LYS A 147 13.75 -6.25 -14.48
CA LYS A 147 13.80 -5.02 -13.68
C LYS A 147 12.50 -4.21 -13.74
N GLY A 148 11.40 -4.85 -14.10
CA GLY A 148 10.05 -4.29 -14.21
C GLY A 148 9.16 -4.55 -13.00
N HIS A 149 9.68 -5.12 -11.91
CA HIS A 149 8.91 -5.36 -10.69
C HIS A 149 8.36 -4.07 -10.07
N SER A 150 7.24 -4.20 -9.36
CA SER A 150 6.57 -3.08 -8.69
C SER A 150 7.35 -2.57 -7.47
N ASN A 151 6.89 -1.46 -6.91
CA ASN A 151 7.36 -0.94 -5.63
C ASN A 151 6.96 -1.85 -4.46
N ILE A 152 5.88 -2.64 -4.60
CA ILE A 152 5.45 -3.61 -3.59
C ILE A 152 6.50 -4.71 -3.43
N ALA A 153 6.99 -5.27 -4.55
CA ALA A 153 8.08 -6.24 -4.52
C ALA A 153 9.36 -5.66 -3.91
N SER A 154 9.70 -4.40 -4.20
CA SER A 154 10.87 -3.74 -3.61
C SER A 154 10.71 -3.49 -2.10
N LEU A 155 9.51 -3.15 -1.62
CA LEU A 155 9.24 -2.99 -0.18
C LEU A 155 9.22 -4.33 0.56
N TYR A 156 8.73 -5.39 -0.09
CA TYR A 156 8.80 -6.76 0.42
C TYR A 156 10.25 -7.21 0.62
N ASP A 157 11.12 -7.03 -0.39
CA ASP A 157 12.54 -7.35 -0.30
C ASP A 157 13.27 -6.58 0.81
N ALA A 158 12.82 -5.36 1.10
CA ALA A 158 13.38 -4.51 2.15
C ALA A 158 12.86 -4.86 3.55
N HIS A 159 11.82 -5.68 3.68
CA HIS A 159 11.24 -6.06 4.97
C HIS A 159 12.02 -7.23 5.58
N ARG A 160 12.31 -7.17 6.88
CA ARG A 160 12.96 -8.26 7.60
C ARG A 160 12.03 -9.48 7.66
N ASP A 161 12.59 -10.68 7.54
CA ASP A 161 11.82 -11.93 7.55
C ASP A 161 12.62 -13.06 8.22
N ASP A 162 12.86 -12.92 9.53
CA ASP A 162 13.65 -13.91 10.29
C ASP A 162 12.81 -15.10 10.79
N LYS A 163 11.49 -15.09 10.53
CA LYS A 163 10.53 -16.11 10.96
C LYS A 163 10.49 -16.33 12.48
N VAL A 164 10.94 -15.34 13.26
CA VAL A 164 10.92 -15.36 14.72
C VAL A 164 10.21 -14.11 15.26
N GLU A 165 10.68 -12.93 14.91
CA GLU A 165 10.09 -11.64 15.30
C GLU A 165 9.51 -10.91 14.10
N TYR A 166 9.99 -11.22 12.90
CA TYR A 166 9.63 -10.53 11.67
C TYR A 166 9.19 -11.52 10.62
N PHE A 167 8.04 -11.23 10.02
CA PHE A 167 7.41 -12.04 8.99
C PHE A 167 7.03 -11.15 7.82
N ALA A 168 7.43 -11.53 6.61
CA ALA A 168 7.04 -10.86 5.37
C ALA A 168 6.29 -11.85 4.47
N TYR A 169 5.14 -11.42 3.95
CA TYR A 169 4.33 -12.21 3.02
C TYR A 169 4.00 -11.40 1.77
N TYR A 170 4.51 -11.87 0.63
CA TYR A 170 4.22 -11.30 -0.68
C TYR A 170 3.00 -11.97 -1.30
N VAL A 171 2.08 -11.18 -1.83
CA VAL A 171 0.86 -11.63 -2.50
C VAL A 171 0.92 -11.19 -3.96
N PRO A 172 1.08 -12.12 -4.92
CA PRO A 172 1.11 -11.78 -6.35
C PRO A 172 -0.16 -11.06 -6.81
N GLY A 173 0.00 -10.21 -7.81
CA GLY A 173 -1.10 -9.49 -8.44
C GLY A 173 -2.17 -10.39 -9.05
N VAL A 174 -3.42 -9.93 -9.01
CA VAL A 174 -4.52 -10.61 -9.71
C VAL A 174 -4.23 -10.79 -11.20
N GLY A 175 -4.62 -11.94 -11.73
CA GLY A 175 -4.35 -12.32 -13.13
C GLY A 175 -2.96 -12.88 -13.39
N THR A 176 -2.13 -13.04 -12.36
CA THR A 176 -0.82 -13.71 -12.43
C THR A 176 -0.81 -15.01 -11.65
N LYS A 177 0.18 -15.87 -11.92
CA LYS A 177 0.38 -17.14 -11.22
C LYS A 177 0.50 -16.95 -9.69
N PHE A 178 -0.27 -17.73 -8.94
CA PHE A 178 -0.18 -17.85 -7.48
C PHE A 178 -0.53 -19.30 -7.07
N GLU A 179 0.51 -20.11 -6.84
CA GLU A 179 0.37 -21.56 -6.60
C GLU A 179 -0.38 -21.89 -5.31
N ASP A 180 -0.17 -21.10 -4.25
CA ASP A 180 -0.77 -21.31 -2.92
C ASP A 180 -2.30 -21.20 -2.92
N ILE A 181 -2.88 -20.60 -3.97
CA ILE A 181 -4.33 -20.53 -4.18
C ILE A 181 -4.78 -21.28 -5.45
N GLY A 182 -3.89 -22.08 -6.04
CA GLY A 182 -4.18 -22.91 -7.21
C GLY A 182 -4.30 -22.14 -8.54
N GLU A 183 -3.88 -20.88 -8.62
CA GLU A 183 -3.79 -20.15 -9.87
C GLU A 183 -2.45 -20.45 -10.56
N LEU A 184 -2.45 -21.42 -11.48
CA LEU A 184 -1.21 -21.96 -12.08
C LEU A 184 -0.73 -21.22 -13.33
N SER A 185 -1.54 -20.30 -13.87
CA SER A 185 -1.22 -19.57 -15.09
C SER A 185 -1.71 -18.12 -15.03
N GLU A 186 -1.22 -17.31 -15.97
CA GLU A 186 -1.76 -15.98 -16.22
C GLU A 186 -3.22 -16.08 -16.69
N ASP A 187 -4.09 -15.21 -16.18
CA ASP A 187 -5.51 -15.26 -16.47
C ASP A 187 -6.04 -13.86 -16.84
N ALA A 188 -6.57 -13.74 -18.07
CA ALA A 188 -7.18 -12.52 -18.55
C ALA A 188 -8.40 -12.10 -17.70
N THR A 189 -9.13 -13.05 -17.11
CA THR A 189 -10.26 -12.74 -16.22
C THR A 189 -9.76 -12.22 -14.87
N GLY A 190 -8.68 -12.75 -14.30
CA GLY A 190 -7.98 -12.12 -13.17
C GLY A 190 -7.51 -10.70 -13.48
N LYS A 191 -6.97 -10.43 -14.68
CA LYS A 191 -6.48 -9.10 -15.09
C LYS A 191 -7.59 -8.07 -15.27
N SER A 192 -8.75 -8.48 -15.77
CA SER A 192 -9.86 -7.58 -16.10
C SER A 192 -10.95 -7.52 -15.02
N MET A 193 -11.19 -8.63 -14.33
CA MET A 193 -12.29 -8.83 -13.38
C MET A 193 -11.83 -8.98 -11.93
N ALA A 194 -10.52 -8.94 -11.64
CA ALA A 194 -9.97 -9.17 -10.29
C ALA A 194 -10.39 -10.51 -9.67
N ARG A 195 -10.66 -11.52 -10.51
CA ARG A 195 -10.88 -12.91 -10.08
C ARG A 195 -9.66 -13.40 -9.28
N GLY A 196 -9.94 -14.14 -8.20
CA GLY A 196 -8.92 -14.55 -7.22
C GLY A 196 -8.54 -13.45 -6.22
N GLY A 197 -9.22 -12.30 -6.25
CA GLY A 197 -9.00 -11.20 -5.32
C GLY A 197 -9.34 -11.56 -3.87
N GLU A 198 -10.51 -12.17 -3.66
CA GLU A 198 -10.97 -12.67 -2.35
C GLU A 198 -10.03 -13.75 -1.79
N ASP A 199 -9.66 -14.74 -2.62
CA ASP A 199 -8.79 -15.85 -2.23
C ASP A 199 -7.41 -15.36 -1.73
N ARG A 200 -6.84 -14.33 -2.38
CA ARG A 200 -5.61 -13.65 -1.96
C ARG A 200 -5.73 -12.97 -0.59
N ILE A 201 -6.87 -12.32 -0.32
CA ILE A 201 -7.15 -11.66 0.97
C ILE A 201 -7.29 -12.72 2.07
N HIS A 202 -8.05 -13.78 1.81
CA HIS A 202 -8.20 -14.91 2.73
C HIS A 202 -6.86 -15.60 3.01
N TRP A 203 -6.05 -15.85 1.98
CA TRP A 203 -4.70 -16.39 2.14
C TRP A 203 -3.85 -15.50 3.06
N ALA A 204 -3.85 -14.19 2.84
CA ALA A 204 -3.12 -13.26 3.71
C ALA A 204 -3.60 -13.27 5.16
N LEU A 205 -4.91 -13.43 5.41
CA LEU A 205 -5.45 -13.56 6.76
C LEU A 205 -4.93 -14.82 7.47
N THR A 206 -4.81 -15.95 6.75
CA THR A 206 -4.23 -17.17 7.33
C THR A 206 -2.77 -16.98 7.76
N ARG A 207 -2.01 -16.12 7.05
CA ARG A 207 -0.60 -15.85 7.37
C ARG A 207 -0.42 -15.24 8.76
N LEU A 208 -1.40 -14.53 9.28
CA LEU A 208 -1.34 -13.99 10.65
C LEU A 208 -1.26 -15.10 11.70
N TYR A 209 -2.03 -16.18 11.50
CA TYR A 209 -2.05 -17.34 12.41
C TYR A 209 -0.78 -18.17 12.25
N ASN A 210 -0.28 -18.34 11.03
CA ASN A 210 1.01 -18.99 10.79
C ASN A 210 2.15 -18.19 11.44
N ALA A 211 2.19 -16.86 11.31
CA ALA A 211 3.23 -16.04 11.94
C ALA A 211 3.30 -16.23 13.46
N VAL A 212 2.15 -16.24 14.14
CA VAL A 212 2.11 -16.47 15.59
C VAL A 212 2.57 -17.89 15.95
N ASN A 213 2.09 -18.92 15.25
CA ASN A 213 2.49 -20.30 15.54
C ASN A 213 3.98 -20.54 15.24
N THR A 214 4.47 -20.07 14.10
CA THR A 214 5.85 -20.22 13.66
C THR A 214 6.81 -19.51 14.61
N SER A 215 6.45 -18.32 15.11
CA SER A 215 7.26 -17.60 16.12
C SER A 215 7.49 -18.39 17.42
N VAL A 216 6.58 -19.29 17.80
CA VAL A 216 6.63 -20.02 19.08
C VAL A 216 7.09 -21.45 18.89
N ASN A 217 6.55 -22.13 17.88
CA ASN A 217 6.70 -23.55 17.66
C ASN A 217 7.66 -23.90 16.51
N GLY A 218 8.08 -22.92 15.69
CA GLY A 218 9.01 -23.13 14.58
C GLY A 218 8.39 -23.76 13.33
N PHE A 219 7.06 -23.89 13.26
CA PHE A 219 6.34 -24.40 12.10
C PHE A 219 5.00 -23.68 11.91
N ASP A 220 4.48 -23.71 10.69
CA ASP A 220 3.23 -23.07 10.30
C ASP A 220 2.00 -23.78 10.91
N LEU A 221 0.97 -23.03 11.31
CA LEU A 221 -0.26 -23.62 11.84
C LEU A 221 -1.01 -24.41 10.76
N LEU A 222 -1.06 -23.83 9.56
CA LEU A 222 -1.71 -24.33 8.35
C LEU A 222 -0.64 -24.58 7.29
N ASP A 223 -0.57 -25.80 6.77
CA ASP A 223 0.29 -26.10 5.63
C ASP A 223 -0.28 -25.54 4.31
N GLU A 224 0.50 -25.64 3.23
CA GLU A 224 0.14 -25.09 1.92
C GLU A 224 -1.13 -25.73 1.35
N LYS A 225 -1.29 -27.05 1.50
CA LYS A 225 -2.45 -27.78 0.97
C LYS A 225 -3.71 -27.40 1.74
N GLU A 226 -3.64 -27.42 3.08
CA GLU A 226 -4.73 -27.03 3.95
C GLU A 226 -5.14 -25.58 3.69
N THR A 227 -4.17 -24.67 3.54
CA THR A 227 -4.43 -23.27 3.21
C THR A 227 -5.15 -23.15 1.88
N LYS A 228 -4.65 -23.82 0.83
CA LYS A 228 -5.24 -23.80 -0.50
C LYS A 228 -6.68 -24.30 -0.48
N ASP A 229 -6.92 -25.44 0.15
CA ASP A 229 -8.26 -26.04 0.28
C ASP A 229 -9.19 -25.08 1.03
N LEU A 230 -8.70 -24.45 2.10
CA LEU A 230 -9.44 -23.49 2.91
C LEU A 230 -9.81 -22.23 2.14
N VAL A 231 -8.89 -21.63 1.37
CA VAL A 231 -9.17 -20.32 0.74
C VAL A 231 -9.90 -20.46 -0.59
N THR A 232 -9.81 -21.60 -1.27
CA THR A 232 -10.39 -21.79 -2.62
C THR A 232 -11.71 -22.56 -2.63
N SER A 233 -12.07 -23.25 -1.55
CA SER A 233 -13.29 -24.07 -1.47
C SER A 233 -14.53 -23.24 -1.13
N THR A 234 -15.57 -23.35 -1.96
CA THR A 234 -16.87 -22.69 -1.69
C THR A 234 -17.71 -23.45 -0.66
N LEU A 235 -17.61 -24.79 -0.61
CA LEU A 235 -18.42 -25.61 0.29
C LEU A 235 -17.85 -25.68 1.70
N PHE A 236 -16.53 -25.88 1.81
CA PHE A 236 -15.85 -26.15 3.09
C PHE A 236 -14.84 -25.05 3.47
N GLY A 237 -14.64 -24.07 2.60
CA GLY A 237 -13.62 -23.02 2.77
C GLY A 237 -14.20 -21.62 2.92
N LEU A 238 -13.35 -20.61 2.74
CA LEU A 238 -13.66 -19.19 2.89
C LEU A 238 -14.29 -18.58 1.63
N ARG A 239 -14.09 -19.20 0.46
CA ARG A 239 -14.60 -18.68 -0.81
C ARG A 239 -16.12 -18.57 -0.80
N THR A 240 -16.63 -17.51 -1.40
CA THR A 240 -18.07 -17.33 -1.60
C THR A 240 -18.42 -17.23 -3.09
N TRP A 241 -19.64 -17.65 -3.46
CA TRP A 241 -20.19 -17.36 -4.80
C TRP A 241 -20.64 -15.91 -4.89
N TYR A 242 -21.25 -15.43 -3.80
CA TYR A 242 -21.59 -14.05 -3.53
C TYR A 242 -21.41 -13.83 -2.03
N ARG A 243 -20.74 -12.76 -1.62
CA ARG A 243 -20.64 -12.42 -0.20
C ARG A 243 -21.97 -11.89 0.33
N LEU A 244 -22.75 -12.77 0.96
CA LEU A 244 -24.03 -12.44 1.60
C LEU A 244 -23.87 -11.98 3.06
N GLY A 245 -22.69 -12.17 3.65
CA GLY A 245 -22.37 -11.80 5.03
C GLY A 245 -20.99 -12.30 5.46
N ASP A 246 -20.61 -11.96 6.68
CA ASP A 246 -19.27 -12.24 7.22
C ASP A 246 -19.23 -13.49 8.13
N ASP A 247 -20.38 -14.07 8.48
CA ASP A 247 -20.51 -15.13 9.48
C ASP A 247 -19.66 -16.37 9.18
N LYS A 248 -19.61 -16.77 7.91
CA LYS A 248 -18.79 -17.90 7.44
C LYS A 248 -17.31 -17.66 7.74
N MET A 249 -16.81 -16.50 7.34
CA MET A 249 -15.43 -16.09 7.56
C MET A 249 -15.11 -16.02 9.05
N GLN A 250 -15.96 -15.33 9.82
CA GLN A 250 -15.79 -15.22 11.27
C GLN A 250 -15.78 -16.58 11.96
N SER A 251 -16.68 -17.50 11.58
CA SER A 251 -16.75 -18.84 12.16
C SER A 251 -15.48 -19.65 11.90
N ILE A 252 -14.98 -19.62 10.66
CA ILE A 252 -13.73 -20.30 10.28
C ILE A 252 -12.55 -19.75 11.08
N PHE A 253 -12.40 -18.42 11.15
CA PHE A 253 -11.29 -17.82 11.89
C PHE A 253 -11.40 -18.02 13.40
N ARG A 254 -12.61 -18.12 13.97
CA ARG A 254 -12.78 -18.57 15.37
C ARG A 254 -12.25 -19.99 15.58
N GLY A 255 -12.47 -20.89 14.63
CA GLY A 255 -11.91 -22.24 14.67
C GLY A 255 -10.38 -22.25 14.58
N LEU A 256 -9.80 -21.43 13.70
CA LEU A 256 -8.35 -21.28 13.60
C LEU A 256 -7.74 -20.69 14.87
N ASP A 257 -8.41 -19.73 15.51
CA ASP A 257 -8.00 -19.14 16.77
C ASP A 257 -8.00 -20.17 17.90
N ALA A 258 -9.05 -20.99 18.00
CA ALA A 258 -9.11 -22.09 18.98
C ALA A 258 -7.97 -23.11 18.77
N ARG A 259 -7.72 -23.52 17.51
CA ARG A 259 -6.61 -24.42 17.17
C ARG A 259 -5.25 -23.80 17.51
N LEU A 260 -5.07 -22.51 17.23
CA LEU A 260 -3.83 -21.79 17.57
C LEU A 260 -3.62 -21.78 19.09
N LEU A 261 -4.65 -21.43 19.88
CA LEU A 261 -4.56 -21.41 21.34
C LEU A 261 -4.19 -22.78 21.92
N GLU A 262 -4.73 -23.87 21.37
CA GLU A 262 -4.33 -25.23 21.76
C GLU A 262 -2.84 -25.50 21.47
N LYS A 263 -2.33 -25.11 20.29
CA LYS A 263 -0.92 -25.27 19.94
C LYS A 263 0.03 -24.41 20.76
N LEU A 264 -0.45 -23.29 21.28
CA LEU A 264 0.31 -22.38 22.14
C LEU A 264 0.22 -22.73 23.63
N ALA A 265 -0.65 -23.67 24.02
CA ALA A 265 -0.86 -24.04 25.41
C ALA A 265 0.46 -24.48 26.06
N ASN A 266 0.80 -23.85 27.19
CA ASN A 266 2.04 -24.10 27.95
C ASN A 266 3.35 -23.88 27.17
N LYS A 267 3.31 -23.14 26.05
CA LYS A 267 4.50 -22.77 25.27
C LYS A 267 4.99 -21.37 25.63
N ARG A 268 6.30 -21.15 25.45
CA ARG A 268 6.97 -19.86 25.61
C ARG A 268 7.90 -19.61 24.41
N PRO A 269 8.13 -18.34 24.04
CA PRO A 269 7.56 -17.13 24.63
C PRO A 269 6.07 -16.96 24.29
N THR A 270 5.33 -16.21 25.11
CA THR A 270 3.95 -15.80 24.78
C THR A 270 3.97 -14.60 23.88
N ILE A 271 3.26 -14.68 22.75
CA ILE A 271 3.15 -13.54 21.84
C ILE A 271 2.10 -12.57 22.40
N THR A 272 2.53 -11.38 22.80
CA THR A 272 1.68 -10.36 23.43
C THR A 272 1.08 -9.40 22.41
N ARG A 273 1.80 -9.10 21.33
CA ARG A 273 1.36 -8.14 20.31
C ARG A 273 1.82 -8.55 18.91
N LEU A 274 0.93 -8.35 17.94
CA LEU A 274 1.19 -8.49 16.51
C LEU A 274 1.05 -7.11 15.87
N HIS A 275 2.17 -6.54 15.44
CA HIS A 275 2.21 -5.28 14.71
C HIS A 275 2.09 -5.54 13.21
N LEU A 276 0.97 -5.11 12.63
CA LEU A 276 0.63 -5.36 11.24
C LEU A 276 0.94 -4.14 10.37
N SER A 277 1.74 -4.33 9.32
CA SER A 277 1.99 -3.35 8.26
C SER A 277 1.51 -3.94 6.93
N VAL A 278 0.68 -3.19 6.21
CA VAL A 278 0.06 -3.65 4.96
C VAL A 278 0.41 -2.70 3.85
N PHE A 279 0.82 -3.25 2.71
CA PHE A 279 1.15 -2.51 1.51
C PHE A 279 0.33 -3.00 0.34
N GLY A 280 -0.05 -2.11 -0.57
CA GLY A 280 -0.71 -2.53 -1.79
C GLY A 280 -0.59 -1.54 -2.94
N PHE A 281 -0.60 -2.03 -4.17
CA PHE A 281 -0.65 -1.21 -5.39
C PHE A 281 -1.85 -1.58 -6.25
N SER A 282 -2.53 -0.62 -6.88
CA SER A 282 -3.60 -0.89 -7.85
C SER A 282 -4.77 -1.66 -7.22
N ARG A 283 -5.17 -2.80 -7.80
CA ARG A 283 -6.09 -3.75 -7.18
C ARG A 283 -5.53 -4.41 -5.92
N GLY A 284 -4.20 -4.57 -5.82
CA GLY A 284 -3.54 -4.94 -4.57
C GLY A 284 -3.74 -3.92 -3.46
N ALA A 285 -3.83 -2.62 -3.78
CA ALA A 285 -4.21 -1.60 -2.81
C ALA A 285 -5.67 -1.73 -2.38
N ALA A 286 -6.58 -2.10 -3.29
CA ALA A 286 -7.96 -2.43 -2.92
C ALA A 286 -8.00 -3.66 -2.00
N GLN A 287 -7.25 -4.71 -2.32
CA GLN A 287 -7.10 -5.89 -1.47
C GLN A 287 -6.52 -5.55 -0.09
N ALA A 288 -5.52 -4.65 -0.02
CA ALA A 288 -4.95 -4.18 1.24
C ALA A 288 -5.99 -3.46 2.11
N ARG A 289 -6.82 -2.59 1.51
CA ARG A 289 -7.92 -1.90 2.21
C ARG A 289 -8.97 -2.89 2.70
N THR A 290 -9.39 -3.83 1.84
CA THR A 290 -10.34 -4.89 2.22
C THR A 290 -9.78 -5.78 3.32
N PHE A 291 -8.54 -6.22 3.20
CA PHE A 291 -7.83 -7.00 4.20
C PHE A 291 -7.82 -6.27 5.55
N CYS A 292 -7.47 -4.98 5.60
CA CYS A 292 -7.47 -4.23 6.86
C CYS A 292 -8.86 -4.17 7.53
N ASN A 293 -9.93 -4.02 6.74
CA ASN A 293 -11.29 -4.07 7.27
C ASN A 293 -11.66 -5.47 7.78
N TRP A 294 -11.32 -6.52 7.02
CA TRP A 294 -11.65 -7.90 7.35
C TRP A 294 -10.80 -8.48 8.47
N VAL A 295 -9.57 -8.00 8.68
CA VAL A 295 -8.72 -8.38 9.81
C VAL A 295 -9.46 -8.15 11.12
N SER A 296 -10.13 -7.01 11.28
CA SER A 296 -10.88 -6.72 12.51
C SER A 296 -12.05 -7.69 12.73
N LEU A 297 -12.72 -8.09 11.65
CA LEU A 297 -13.83 -9.05 11.69
C LEU A 297 -13.34 -10.48 11.98
N ALA A 298 -12.27 -10.91 11.30
CA ALA A 298 -11.70 -12.25 11.39
C ALA A 298 -11.03 -12.50 12.75
N THR A 299 -10.33 -11.51 13.29
CA THR A 299 -9.49 -11.64 14.49
C THR A 299 -10.16 -11.10 15.75
N ARG A 300 -11.18 -10.24 15.62
CA ARG A 300 -11.76 -9.51 16.77
C ARG A 300 -10.69 -8.76 17.59
N GLY A 301 -9.65 -8.29 16.91
CA GLY A 301 -8.52 -7.56 17.50
C GLY A 301 -7.44 -8.46 18.13
N LYS A 302 -7.52 -9.79 18.03
CA LYS A 302 -6.52 -10.72 18.57
C LYS A 302 -6.25 -11.91 17.65
N VAL A 303 -5.00 -12.38 17.64
CA VAL A 303 -4.63 -13.64 16.97
C VAL A 303 -3.98 -14.54 18.01
N GLY A 304 -4.71 -15.56 18.47
CA GLY A 304 -4.36 -16.30 19.67
C GLY A 304 -4.27 -15.36 20.88
N THR A 305 -3.12 -15.34 21.54
CA THR A 305 -2.86 -14.44 22.69
C THR A 305 -2.44 -13.03 22.29
N ALA A 306 -2.09 -12.80 21.02
CA ALA A 306 -1.47 -11.56 20.57
C ALA A 306 -2.52 -10.48 20.27
N GLU A 307 -2.40 -9.30 20.88
CA GLU A 307 -3.19 -8.14 20.49
C GLU A 307 -2.77 -7.65 19.10
N LEU A 308 -3.74 -7.50 18.20
CA LEU A 308 -3.48 -7.02 16.85
C LEU A 308 -3.46 -5.50 16.83
N ASN A 309 -2.38 -4.96 16.27
CA ASN A 309 -2.19 -3.53 16.09
C ASN A 309 -1.96 -3.24 14.60
N LEU A 310 -2.98 -2.69 13.93
CA LEU A 310 -2.83 -2.18 12.56
C LEU A 310 -2.02 -0.88 12.60
N ARG A 311 -0.75 -1.00 12.23
CA ARG A 311 0.25 0.03 12.44
C ARG A 311 0.45 0.92 11.23
N PHE A 312 0.56 0.30 10.06
CA PHE A 312 0.83 1.04 8.84
C PHE A 312 0.02 0.49 7.67
N LEU A 313 -0.57 1.38 6.89
CA LEU A 313 -1.19 1.06 5.60
C LEU A 313 -0.60 1.96 4.51
N GLY A 314 0.24 1.38 3.65
CA GLY A 314 0.89 2.08 2.54
C GLY A 314 0.33 1.65 1.21
N ILE A 315 -0.43 2.51 0.54
CA ILE A 315 -1.10 2.17 -0.71
C ILE A 315 -0.69 3.08 -1.87
N TYR A 316 -0.61 2.49 -3.06
CA TYR A 316 -0.34 3.18 -4.32
C TYR A 316 -1.55 3.05 -5.23
N ASP A 317 -2.06 4.19 -5.67
CA ASP A 317 -3.03 4.40 -6.74
C ASP A 317 -4.16 3.35 -6.75
N THR A 318 -4.99 3.37 -5.71
CA THR A 318 -6.00 2.34 -5.48
C THR A 318 -7.00 2.29 -6.62
N VAL A 319 -7.12 1.12 -7.26
CA VAL A 319 -8.13 0.85 -8.28
C VAL A 319 -8.98 -0.31 -7.80
N ALA A 320 -10.20 0.01 -7.35
CA ALA A 320 -11.12 -0.97 -6.78
C ALA A 320 -12.10 -1.55 -7.80
N SER A 321 -12.07 -1.09 -9.06
CA SER A 321 -12.95 -1.59 -10.12
C SER A 321 -12.72 -3.08 -10.39
N VAL A 322 -13.64 -3.89 -9.87
CA VAL A 322 -13.87 -5.30 -10.18
C VAL A 322 -14.96 -5.32 -11.27
N LEU A 323 -14.68 -5.93 -12.41
CA LEU A 323 -15.53 -6.03 -13.62
C LEU A 323 -15.49 -4.83 -14.60
N LEU A 324 -15.92 -5.11 -15.83
CA LEU A 324 -16.24 -4.19 -16.96
C LEU A 324 -17.26 -3.07 -16.62
N ALA A 325 -17.46 -2.72 -15.34
CA ALA A 325 -18.41 -1.72 -14.86
C ALA A 325 -18.12 -0.31 -15.40
N ASP A 326 -16.85 0.02 -15.67
CA ASP A 326 -16.49 1.29 -16.29
C ASP A 326 -16.39 1.22 -17.82
N SER A 327 -16.70 0.10 -18.48
CA SER A 327 -16.72 0.01 -19.96
C SER A 327 -18.07 -0.42 -20.52
N SER A 328 -18.98 -0.90 -19.66
CA SER A 328 -20.31 -1.39 -20.02
C SER A 328 -21.42 -0.44 -19.52
N PRO A 329 -22.46 -0.13 -20.32
CA PRO A 329 -23.60 0.69 -19.89
C PRO A 329 -24.53 0.03 -18.85
N ILE A 330 -24.27 -1.23 -18.45
CA ILE A 330 -25.28 -2.11 -17.81
C ILE A 330 -25.02 -2.38 -16.31
N GLY A 331 -23.98 -1.83 -15.69
CA GLY A 331 -23.86 -1.94 -14.23
C GLY A 331 -22.67 -1.20 -13.62
N SER A 332 -22.95 -0.26 -12.72
CA SER A 332 -21.96 0.45 -11.91
C SER A 332 -21.74 -0.24 -10.56
N GLY A 333 -20.49 -0.38 -10.12
CA GLY A 333 -20.13 -0.50 -8.70
C GLY A 333 -19.55 -1.84 -8.26
N LEU A 334 -18.24 -1.84 -7.94
CA LEU A 334 -17.54 -2.71 -6.97
C LEU A 334 -18.18 -4.09 -6.71
N PHE A 335 -17.89 -5.09 -7.53
CA PHE A 335 -18.39 -6.45 -7.25
C PHE A 335 -17.57 -7.17 -6.18
N ASP A 336 -18.32 -7.87 -5.32
CA ASP A 336 -17.92 -8.82 -4.27
C ASP A 336 -17.11 -8.23 -3.11
N TRP A 337 -15.83 -8.59 -2.97
CA TRP A 337 -15.02 -8.30 -1.78
C TRP A 337 -14.65 -6.82 -1.59
N ALA A 338 -14.61 -6.02 -2.66
CA ALA A 338 -14.25 -4.59 -2.61
C ALA A 338 -15.42 -3.69 -2.19
N ASN A 339 -16.66 -4.20 -2.25
CA ASN A 339 -17.84 -3.43 -1.90
C ASN A 339 -17.84 -3.07 -0.41
N LYS A 340 -18.01 -1.79 -0.09
CA LYS A 340 -18.02 -1.25 1.30
C LYS A 340 -16.74 -1.49 2.12
N THR A 341 -15.67 -1.99 1.52
CA THR A 341 -14.42 -2.33 2.22
C THR A 341 -13.24 -1.43 1.80
N MET A 342 -13.51 -0.40 1.00
CA MET A 342 -12.51 0.60 0.63
C MET A 342 -12.27 1.62 1.74
N ARG A 343 -13.14 1.80 2.72
CA ARG A 343 -12.88 2.75 3.81
C ARG A 343 -11.59 2.39 4.56
N ILE A 344 -10.79 3.40 4.94
CA ILE A 344 -9.61 3.15 5.80
C ILE A 344 -10.09 2.89 7.24
N PRO A 345 -9.83 1.70 7.82
CA PRO A 345 -10.19 1.42 9.21
C PRO A 345 -9.23 2.14 10.17
N PRO A 346 -9.49 2.14 11.49
CA PRO A 346 -8.57 2.70 12.48
C PRO A 346 -7.16 2.10 12.34
N VAL A 347 -6.17 2.98 12.14
CA VAL A 347 -4.76 2.65 11.88
C VAL A 347 -3.87 3.73 12.49
N GLU A 348 -2.65 3.37 12.92
CA GLU A 348 -1.73 4.38 13.48
C GLU A 348 -1.26 5.39 12.44
N ASN A 349 -1.00 4.95 11.20
CA ASN A 349 -0.65 5.81 10.06
C ASN A 349 -1.05 5.15 8.72
N ALA A 350 -1.74 5.89 7.86
CA ALA A 350 -2.04 5.47 6.49
C ALA A 350 -1.56 6.51 5.47
N VAL A 351 -0.97 6.03 4.39
CA VAL A 351 -0.48 6.87 3.30
C VAL A 351 -0.93 6.31 1.96
N HIS A 352 -1.51 7.18 1.12
CA HIS A 352 -1.92 6.86 -0.24
C HIS A 352 -1.22 7.75 -1.26
N TYR A 353 -0.55 7.16 -2.24
CA TYR A 353 0.07 7.88 -3.35
C TYR A 353 -0.73 7.66 -4.64
N ALA A 354 -1.40 8.69 -5.13
CA ALA A 354 -2.24 8.67 -6.32
C ALA A 354 -1.51 9.18 -7.56
N ALA A 355 -1.85 8.65 -8.73
CA ALA A 355 -1.32 9.08 -10.02
C ALA A 355 -2.07 10.32 -10.53
N GLY A 356 -1.34 11.41 -10.77
CA GLY A 356 -1.91 12.65 -11.28
C GLY A 356 -2.22 12.65 -12.79
N HIS A 357 -1.64 11.71 -13.55
CA HIS A 357 -1.80 11.63 -15.01
C HIS A 357 -2.36 10.28 -15.47
N GLU A 358 -3.00 9.52 -14.58
CA GLU A 358 -3.75 8.33 -15.00
C GLU A 358 -5.11 8.75 -15.57
N ILE A 359 -5.30 8.52 -16.87
CA ILE A 359 -6.46 9.01 -17.63
C ILE A 359 -7.34 7.88 -18.15
N ARG A 360 -6.95 6.61 -17.95
CA ARG A 360 -7.70 5.47 -18.47
C ARG A 360 -8.95 5.26 -17.65
N ARG A 361 -10.09 5.17 -18.34
CA ARG A 361 -11.39 4.86 -17.74
C ARG A 361 -11.42 3.53 -16.97
N SER A 362 -10.57 2.57 -17.34
CA SER A 362 -10.46 1.27 -16.67
C SER A 362 -9.64 1.30 -15.37
N PHE A 363 -9.08 2.45 -14.99
CA PHE A 363 -8.30 2.64 -13.76
C PHE A 363 -8.85 3.82 -12.94
N PRO A 364 -10.12 3.76 -12.50
CA PRO A 364 -10.67 4.80 -11.64
C PRO A 364 -9.97 4.79 -10.27
N LEU A 365 -9.56 5.96 -9.81
CA LEU A 365 -8.93 6.14 -8.51
C LEU A 365 -10.00 6.05 -7.42
N SER A 366 -9.83 5.11 -6.49
CA SER A 366 -10.57 5.09 -5.23
C SER A 366 -9.78 5.88 -4.20
N THR A 367 -10.15 7.15 -3.98
CA THR A 367 -9.48 7.98 -2.97
C THR A 367 -9.72 7.42 -1.56
N VAL A 368 -8.87 7.79 -0.60
CA VAL A 368 -9.09 7.53 0.83
C VAL A 368 -10.02 8.57 1.47
N ARG A 369 -10.38 9.63 0.73
CA ARG A 369 -11.32 10.66 1.19
C ARG A 369 -12.71 10.06 1.38
N ALA A 370 -13.30 10.33 2.53
CA ALA A 370 -14.64 9.90 2.89
C ALA A 370 -15.44 11.08 3.43
N GLY A 371 -16.61 11.34 2.83
CA GLY A 371 -17.49 12.44 3.27
C GLY A 371 -16.82 13.82 3.21
N GLY A 372 -15.93 14.03 2.22
CA GLY A 372 -15.24 15.31 2.06
C GLY A 372 -14.02 15.52 2.95
N THR A 373 -13.63 14.55 3.78
CA THR A 373 -12.44 14.68 4.66
C THR A 373 -11.55 13.44 4.58
N TRP A 374 -10.30 13.56 5.05
CA TRP A 374 -9.43 12.41 5.24
C TRP A 374 -9.70 11.76 6.59
N PRO A 375 -9.77 10.42 6.67
CA PRO A 375 -9.79 9.73 7.94
C PRO A 375 -8.60 10.15 8.81
N ALA A 376 -8.77 10.11 10.13
CA ALA A 376 -7.71 10.49 11.06
C ALA A 376 -6.41 9.71 10.77
N ARG A 377 -5.26 10.39 10.87
CA ARG A 377 -3.91 9.81 10.65
C ARG A 377 -3.71 9.23 9.24
N THR A 378 -4.50 9.69 8.27
CA THR A 378 -4.37 9.33 6.86
C THR A 378 -3.85 10.51 6.06
N LYS A 379 -2.95 10.26 5.12
CA LYS A 379 -2.46 11.24 4.14
C LYS A 379 -2.65 10.69 2.74
N GLU A 380 -3.07 11.55 1.81
CA GLU A 380 -3.13 11.24 0.38
C GLU A 380 -2.30 12.27 -0.37
N TYR A 381 -1.42 11.81 -1.25
CA TYR A 381 -0.55 12.66 -2.06
C TYR A 381 -0.72 12.31 -3.53
N VAL A 382 -0.78 13.34 -4.37
CA VAL A 382 -0.77 13.17 -5.82
C VAL A 382 0.68 13.23 -6.30
N TYR A 383 1.10 12.29 -7.14
CA TYR A 383 2.42 12.30 -7.78
C TYR A 383 2.27 12.48 -9.30
N PRO A 384 3.24 13.12 -9.97
CA PRO A 384 3.26 13.15 -11.42
C PRO A 384 3.47 11.73 -11.97
N GLY A 385 2.69 11.36 -12.99
CA GLY A 385 2.83 10.10 -13.70
C GLY A 385 1.53 9.34 -13.92
N ALA A 386 1.59 8.30 -14.74
CA ALA A 386 0.52 7.32 -14.88
C ALA A 386 0.62 6.25 -13.78
N HIS A 387 -0.36 5.34 -13.71
CA HIS A 387 -0.52 4.33 -12.67
C HIS A 387 0.79 3.61 -12.24
N SER A 388 1.51 3.02 -13.20
CA SER A 388 2.75 2.29 -12.94
C SER A 388 4.00 3.17 -12.84
N ASP A 389 3.91 4.46 -13.18
CA ASP A 389 4.95 5.40 -12.80
C ASP A 389 4.92 5.70 -11.29
N ILE A 390 3.81 5.40 -10.59
CA ILE A 390 3.66 5.56 -9.13
C ILE A 390 3.90 4.26 -8.40
N GLY A 391 3.17 3.20 -8.76
CA GLY A 391 3.30 1.89 -8.09
C GLY A 391 4.45 1.03 -8.57
N GLY A 392 5.17 1.43 -9.63
CA GLY A 392 6.13 0.59 -10.33
C GLY A 392 5.44 -0.39 -11.30
N GLY A 393 6.23 -1.17 -12.03
CA GLY A 393 5.74 -2.10 -13.05
C GLY A 393 6.33 -1.89 -14.45
N TYR A 394 6.91 -0.72 -14.72
CA TYR A 394 7.63 -0.47 -15.98
C TYR A 394 9.07 -0.97 -15.91
N SER A 395 9.53 -1.57 -17.01
CA SER A 395 10.94 -1.92 -17.21
C SER A 395 11.71 -0.71 -17.74
N PRO A 396 13.02 -0.61 -17.47
CA PRO A 396 13.87 0.40 -18.10
C PRO A 396 13.81 0.32 -19.63
N GLY A 397 13.54 1.43 -20.30
CA GLY A 397 13.37 1.51 -21.74
C GLY A 397 11.93 1.42 -22.23
N ASP A 398 10.96 1.04 -21.38
CA ASP A 398 9.55 1.03 -21.74
C ASP A 398 9.11 2.43 -22.20
N GLN A 399 8.54 2.50 -23.40
CA GLN A 399 8.14 3.76 -24.05
C GLN A 399 9.28 4.80 -24.13
N GLY A 400 10.54 4.35 -24.14
CA GLY A 400 11.72 5.22 -24.17
C GLY A 400 12.06 5.87 -22.82
N LYS A 401 11.34 5.55 -21.74
CA LYS A 401 11.58 6.08 -20.39
C LYS A 401 12.76 5.38 -19.71
N ALA A 402 13.45 6.08 -18.80
CA ALA A 402 14.45 5.49 -17.90
C ALA A 402 15.52 4.59 -18.57
N ARG A 403 15.99 4.96 -19.77
CA ARG A 403 16.97 4.16 -20.54
C ARG A 403 18.29 3.89 -19.81
N ALA A 404 18.63 4.72 -18.83
CA ALA A 404 19.81 4.55 -17.97
C ALA A 404 19.65 3.46 -16.90
N GLY A 405 18.46 2.87 -16.74
CA GLY A 405 18.21 1.75 -15.84
C GLY A 405 17.12 2.01 -14.80
N ARG A 406 16.89 1.01 -13.94
CA ARG A 406 15.79 1.00 -12.95
C ARG A 406 15.83 2.19 -11.98
N SER A 407 17.02 2.64 -11.59
CA SER A 407 17.20 3.81 -10.72
C SER A 407 16.70 5.12 -11.33
N SER A 408 16.53 5.17 -12.66
CA SER A 408 16.00 6.33 -13.40
C SER A 408 14.49 6.26 -13.63
N LEU A 409 13.81 5.22 -13.15
CA LEU A 409 12.34 5.15 -13.22
C LEU A 409 11.73 6.17 -12.26
N MET A 410 10.66 6.84 -12.71
CA MET A 410 9.95 7.80 -11.87
C MET A 410 9.37 7.16 -10.60
N SER A 411 9.00 5.88 -10.67
CA SER A 411 8.47 5.11 -9.54
C SER A 411 9.44 4.96 -8.38
N GLN A 412 10.74 5.26 -8.57
CA GLN A 412 11.72 5.26 -7.49
C GLN A 412 11.48 6.39 -6.48
N ILE A 413 10.88 7.51 -6.89
CA ILE A 413 10.55 8.61 -5.99
C ILE A 413 9.47 8.17 -4.99
N PRO A 414 8.26 7.75 -5.41
CA PRO A 414 7.23 7.28 -4.49
C PRO A 414 7.64 6.01 -3.73
N LEU A 415 8.51 5.15 -4.28
CA LEU A 415 9.08 4.02 -3.54
C LEU A 415 9.85 4.49 -2.29
N ASN A 416 10.80 5.40 -2.48
CA ASN A 416 11.62 5.92 -1.39
C ASN A 416 10.76 6.65 -0.36
N ASP A 417 9.76 7.40 -0.83
CA ASP A 417 8.89 8.17 0.04
C ASP A 417 8.02 7.27 0.92
N MET A 418 7.47 6.19 0.35
CA MET A 418 6.71 5.19 1.10
C MET A 418 7.61 4.45 2.08
N TYR A 419 8.85 4.12 1.68
CA TYR A 419 9.84 3.52 2.55
C TYR A 419 10.11 4.39 3.78
N PHE A 420 10.26 5.71 3.61
CA PHE A 420 10.45 6.64 4.72
C PHE A 420 9.19 6.78 5.59
N GLU A 421 8.00 6.89 4.99
CA GLU A 421 6.73 6.96 5.74
C GLU A 421 6.50 5.68 6.55
N ALA A 422 6.77 4.50 6.00
CA ALA A 422 6.67 3.23 6.70
C ALA A 422 7.68 3.15 7.85
N SER A 423 8.95 3.49 7.59
CA SER A 423 10.02 3.47 8.60
C SER A 423 9.75 4.42 9.76
N ASN A 424 9.22 5.62 9.49
CA ASN A 424 8.90 6.62 10.50
C ASN A 424 7.56 6.37 11.20
N GLY A 425 6.56 5.86 10.47
CA GLY A 425 5.28 5.36 10.99
C GLY A 425 5.42 4.12 11.84
N GLY A 426 6.64 3.57 11.93
CA GLY A 426 7.00 2.48 12.81
C GLY A 426 6.87 1.10 12.17
N GLY A 427 6.52 0.98 10.89
CA GLY A 427 6.81 -0.25 10.15
C GLY A 427 8.32 -0.48 10.24
N ARG A 428 8.75 -1.57 10.86
CA ARG A 428 10.17 -1.93 10.90
C ARG A 428 10.56 -2.50 9.52
N ILE A 429 10.43 -1.70 8.46
CA ILE A 429 11.09 -1.97 7.17
C ILE A 429 12.55 -1.57 7.34
N GLN A 430 13.24 -2.30 8.20
CA GLN A 430 14.66 -2.12 8.36
C GLN A 430 15.31 -2.78 7.15
N LEU A 431 15.94 -1.98 6.30
CA LEU A 431 16.86 -2.48 5.28
C LEU A 431 17.73 -3.53 5.96
N SER A 432 17.75 -4.74 5.41
CA SER A 432 18.97 -5.52 5.44
C SER A 432 20.01 -4.69 4.67
N ILE A 433 20.63 -3.72 5.35
CA ILE A 433 21.98 -3.34 4.96
C ILE A 433 22.80 -4.56 5.34
N ALA A 434 22.74 -5.60 4.50
CA ALA A 434 23.90 -6.39 4.23
C ALA A 434 24.93 -5.36 3.75
N THR A 435 25.68 -4.83 4.71
CA THR A 435 27.03 -4.39 4.43
C THR A 435 27.62 -5.52 3.62
N PRO A 436 28.14 -5.26 2.41
CA PRO A 436 28.86 -6.30 1.69
C PRO A 436 29.82 -6.95 2.70
N LYS A 437 29.81 -8.27 2.81
CA LYS A 437 30.83 -9.02 3.57
C LYS A 437 32.19 -8.88 2.87
N VAL A 438 32.68 -7.67 2.63
CA VAL A 438 34.04 -7.36 2.19
C VAL A 438 34.37 -5.91 2.58
N VAL A 439 34.75 -5.68 3.83
CA VAL A 439 35.91 -4.82 4.14
C VAL A 439 36.60 -5.47 5.32
N LYS A 440 37.74 -6.12 5.07
CA LYS A 440 38.65 -6.59 6.12
C LYS A 440 38.90 -5.41 7.07
N ARG A 441 38.84 -5.67 8.38
CA ARG A 441 39.28 -4.73 9.43
C ARG A 441 40.52 -3.97 8.94
N PRO A 442 40.58 -2.63 8.99
CA PRO A 442 41.85 -1.96 8.82
C PRO A 442 42.78 -2.50 9.91
N ARG A 443 43.88 -3.14 9.50
CA ARG A 443 44.97 -3.46 10.41
C ARG A 443 45.34 -2.16 11.11
N ARG A 444 45.44 -2.18 12.44
CA ARG A 444 46.12 -1.12 13.18
C ARG A 444 47.49 -0.92 12.51
N PRO A 445 47.91 0.33 12.21
CA PRO A 445 49.26 0.54 11.72
C PRO A 445 50.23 0.06 12.81
N ASP A 446 51.07 -0.89 12.44
CA ASP A 446 52.25 -1.26 13.19
C ASP A 446 53.24 -0.09 13.08
N LEU A 447 53.41 0.65 14.17
CA LEU A 447 54.31 1.81 14.27
C LEU A 447 55.79 1.42 14.38
N SER A 448 56.18 0.17 14.13
CA SER A 448 57.56 -0.30 14.30
C SER A 448 58.42 -0.32 13.02
N SER A 449 57.90 0.09 11.85
CA SER A 449 58.64 -0.04 10.59
C SER A 449 58.56 1.16 9.64
N PHE A 450 59.01 2.35 10.09
CA PHE A 450 59.42 3.42 9.18
C PHE A 450 60.63 4.19 9.74
N THR A 451 61.82 3.66 9.49
CA THR A 451 63.06 4.43 9.46
C THR A 451 63.43 4.69 8.01
N ALA A 452 63.04 5.84 7.47
CA ALA A 452 63.53 6.32 6.17
C ALA A 452 64.08 7.74 6.34
N LYS A 453 65.37 7.88 6.00
CA LYS A 453 66.19 9.08 6.12
C LYS A 453 65.82 10.13 5.06
N TRP A 454 65.67 11.37 5.53
CA TRP A 454 65.98 12.68 4.95
C TRP A 454 66.33 12.83 3.46
N SER A 455 65.71 13.82 2.80
CA SER A 455 66.40 15.03 2.29
C SER A 455 65.41 16.08 1.79
N CYS A 456 65.73 17.35 2.07
CA CYS A 456 64.98 18.55 1.72
C CYS A 456 65.85 19.38 0.77
N PRO A 457 65.32 19.91 -0.34
CA PRO A 457 65.95 21.02 -1.04
C PRO A 457 65.00 22.22 -1.10
N TRP A 458 65.39 23.30 -0.43
CA TRP A 458 64.97 24.67 -0.78
C TRP A 458 65.73 25.12 -2.04
N PRO A 459 65.18 26.08 -2.79
CA PRO A 459 65.82 27.40 -2.73
C PRO A 459 64.83 28.57 -2.64
N MET A 460 65.26 29.60 -1.91
CA MET A 460 64.71 30.95 -1.89
C MET A 460 64.99 31.70 -3.20
N ALA A 461 64.09 32.63 -3.55
CA ALA A 461 64.38 33.88 -4.27
C ALA A 461 63.46 34.93 -3.61
N ALA A 462 64.01 35.92 -2.90
CA ALA A 462 64.58 37.19 -3.37
C ALA A 462 63.48 38.22 -3.70
#